data_AF-A0A6P1GE92-F1
#
_entry.id   AF-A0A6P1GE92-F1
#
_cell.length_a   1.000
_cell.length_b   1.000
_cell.length_c   1.000
_cell.angle_alpha   90.00
_cell.angle_beta   90.00
_cell.angle_gamma   90.00
#
_symmetry.space_group_name_H-M   'P 1'
#
loop_
_entity.id
_entity.type
_entity.pdbx_description
1 polymer ?
#
loop_
_entity_poly.entity_id
_entity_poly.type
_entity_poly.pdbx_seq_one_letter_code
_entity_poly.pdbx_strand_id
1 'polypeptide(L)'
;MNSKLNVSPRLYAYLVSWHETSTTKQREAGSVVNLPFQDFFDLFTARQLKTLEEAIAANRIRYLMDVKNPYALVLSWKSYAAKSLNVMDKTTATICSRMKSRQINLPQKGDTLREDHKEAIAKKLTGVAKTEEHRANMSLAQKGSKKAGWTEERKAERRKLIADKKAAADVVRKSAEDAAWAQLEAMKSGGEQAGS
;
A
#
# COMPACT_ATOMS: atom_id res chain seq x y z
N MET A 1 -28.18 -27.41 -4.41
CA MET A 1 -27.46 -27.65 -3.14
C MET A 1 -26.16 -28.39 -3.46
N ASN A 2 -25.02 -27.85 -3.01
CA ASN A 2 -23.68 -28.13 -3.55
C ASN A 2 -23.13 -29.50 -3.17
N SER A 3 -22.73 -30.29 -4.17
CA SER A 3 -22.08 -31.61 -4.07
C SER A 3 -20.61 -31.57 -3.60
N LYS A 4 -20.17 -30.53 -2.89
CA LYS A 4 -18.75 -30.35 -2.49
C LYS A 4 -18.33 -31.22 -1.28
N LEU A 5 -19.22 -32.06 -0.75
CA LEU A 5 -19.01 -32.81 0.49
C LEU A 5 -18.15 -34.09 0.35
N ASN A 6 -17.73 -34.47 -0.85
CA ASN A 6 -16.90 -35.67 -1.06
C ASN A 6 -15.41 -35.32 -1.22
N VAL A 7 -14.80 -34.77 -0.17
CA VAL A 7 -13.32 -34.71 -0.04
C VAL A 7 -12.86 -35.82 0.90
N SER A 8 -11.64 -36.35 0.72
CA SER A 8 -11.17 -37.40 1.64
C SER A 8 -10.98 -36.85 3.06
N PRO A 9 -11.03 -37.71 4.09
CA PRO A 9 -10.72 -37.30 5.47
C PRO A 9 -9.34 -36.65 5.60
N ARG A 10 -8.36 -37.09 4.79
CA ARG A 10 -7.00 -36.53 4.80
C ARG A 10 -6.97 -35.11 4.22
N LEU A 11 -7.67 -34.87 3.11
CA LEU A 11 -7.80 -33.52 2.56
C LEU A 11 -8.57 -32.61 3.51
N TYR A 12 -9.66 -33.09 4.11
CA TYR A 12 -10.43 -32.32 5.09
C TYR A 12 -9.57 -31.88 6.27
N ALA A 13 -8.84 -32.80 6.91
CA ALA A 13 -7.95 -32.49 8.02
C ALA A 13 -6.84 -31.49 7.63
N TYR A 14 -6.28 -31.65 6.42
CA TYR A 14 -5.31 -30.69 5.88
C TYR A 14 -5.91 -29.29 5.73
N LEU A 15 -7.12 -29.17 5.18
CA LEU A 15 -7.79 -27.89 4.97
C LEU A 15 -8.16 -27.21 6.30
N VAL A 16 -8.57 -27.97 7.33
CA VAL A 16 -8.83 -27.43 8.68
C VAL A 16 -7.56 -26.83 9.26
N SER A 17 -6.45 -27.58 9.25
CA SER A 17 -5.15 -27.06 9.72
C SER A 17 -4.69 -25.84 8.92
N TRP A 18 -4.90 -25.83 7.60
CA TRP A 18 -4.55 -24.69 6.77
C TRP A 18 -5.43 -23.46 7.05
N HIS A 19 -6.72 -23.65 7.30
CA HIS A 19 -7.63 -22.58 7.71
C HIS A 19 -7.16 -21.92 9.01
N GLU A 20 -6.87 -22.72 10.03
CA GLU A 20 -6.37 -22.22 11.32
C GLU A 20 -5.06 -21.41 11.15
N THR A 21 -4.07 -22.00 10.49
CA THR A 21 -2.76 -21.35 10.30
C THR A 21 -2.86 -20.07 9.47
N SER A 22 -3.66 -20.07 8.41
CA SER A 22 -3.81 -18.91 7.52
C SER A 22 -4.61 -17.79 8.18
N THR A 23 -5.69 -18.10 8.90
CA THR A 23 -6.50 -17.09 9.59
C THR A 23 -5.78 -16.50 10.79
N THR A 24 -5.04 -17.30 11.57
CA THR A 24 -4.18 -16.80 12.65
C THR A 24 -3.14 -15.82 12.12
N LYS A 25 -2.45 -16.17 11.03
CA LYS A 25 -1.48 -15.27 10.40
C LYS A 25 -2.10 -13.93 9.96
N GLN A 26 -3.33 -13.93 9.45
CA GLN A 26 -4.02 -12.70 9.07
C GLN A 26 -4.38 -11.85 10.29
N ARG A 27 -4.81 -12.48 11.39
CA ARG A 27 -5.06 -11.78 12.66
C ARG A 27 -3.79 -11.17 13.25
N GLU A 28 -2.68 -11.92 13.24
CA GLU A 28 -1.35 -11.43 13.67
C GLU A 28 -0.86 -10.25 12.82
N ALA A 29 -1.23 -10.21 11.54
CA ALA A 29 -0.96 -9.08 10.66
C ALA A 29 -1.88 -7.87 10.89
N GLY A 30 -2.81 -7.94 11.85
CA GLY A 30 -3.72 -6.86 12.23
C GLY A 30 -5.03 -6.82 11.44
N SER A 31 -5.38 -7.88 10.70
CA SER A 31 -6.66 -7.96 9.99
C SER A 31 -7.78 -8.54 10.85
N VAL A 32 -8.99 -8.02 10.68
CA VAL A 32 -10.20 -8.61 11.26
C VAL A 32 -10.60 -9.80 10.40
N VAL A 33 -10.68 -11.00 10.97
CA VAL A 33 -10.95 -12.24 10.21
C VAL A 33 -12.28 -12.86 10.63
N ASN A 34 -13.28 -12.68 9.78
CA ASN A 34 -14.64 -13.20 9.88
C ASN A 34 -14.88 -14.28 8.81
N LEU A 35 -14.01 -15.29 8.79
CA LEU A 35 -14.05 -16.36 7.79
C LEU A 35 -14.13 -17.72 8.49
N PRO A 36 -15.35 -18.23 8.78
CA PRO A 36 -15.55 -19.58 9.28
C PRO A 36 -14.98 -20.64 8.33
N PHE A 37 -14.69 -21.84 8.85
CA PHE A 37 -14.12 -22.92 8.03
C PHE A 37 -14.98 -23.26 6.81
N GLN A 38 -16.31 -23.29 6.96
CA GLN A 38 -17.21 -23.59 5.83
C GLN A 38 -17.10 -22.54 4.71
N ASP A 39 -16.99 -21.26 5.06
CA ASP A 39 -16.83 -20.20 4.07
C ASP A 39 -15.46 -20.26 3.42
N PHE A 40 -14.40 -20.55 4.20
CA PHE A 40 -13.07 -20.82 3.67
C PHE A 40 -13.07 -21.98 2.66
N PHE A 41 -13.73 -23.08 3.00
CA PHE A 41 -13.86 -24.26 2.13
C PHE A 41 -14.61 -23.92 0.84
N ASP A 42 -15.65 -23.10 0.92
CA ASP A 42 -16.44 -22.66 -0.23
C ASP A 42 -15.63 -21.82 -1.23
N LEU A 43 -14.55 -21.16 -0.80
CA LEU A 43 -13.65 -20.38 -1.67
C LEU A 43 -12.90 -21.25 -2.69
N PHE A 44 -12.76 -22.56 -2.43
CA PHE A 44 -12.07 -23.46 -3.34
C PHE A 44 -12.93 -23.84 -4.54
N THR A 45 -12.30 -23.86 -5.70
CA THR A 45 -12.85 -24.49 -6.90
C THR A 45 -12.69 -26.02 -6.83
N ALA A 46 -13.58 -26.76 -7.48
CA ALA A 46 -13.49 -28.22 -7.53
C ALA A 46 -12.15 -28.72 -8.09
N ARG A 47 -11.59 -28.00 -9.08
CA ARG A 47 -10.27 -28.30 -9.65
C ARG A 47 -9.16 -28.16 -8.61
N GLN A 48 -9.17 -27.10 -7.81
CA GLN A 48 -8.17 -26.91 -6.74
C GLN A 48 -8.26 -28.02 -5.71
N LEU A 49 -9.47 -28.39 -5.26
CA LEU A 49 -9.67 -29.48 -4.32
C LEU A 49 -9.13 -30.81 -4.88
N LYS A 50 -9.44 -31.13 -6.15
CA LYS A 50 -8.93 -32.33 -6.82
C LYS A 50 -7.39 -32.34 -6.88
N THR A 51 -6.76 -31.23 -7.23
CA THR A 51 -5.28 -31.14 -7.28
C THR A 51 -4.66 -31.34 -5.90
N LEU A 52 -5.27 -30.81 -4.84
CA LEU A 52 -4.80 -31.02 -3.47
C LEU A 52 -4.97 -32.48 -3.03
N GLU A 53 -6.12 -33.08 -3.34
CA GLU A 53 -6.41 -34.50 -3.09
C GLU A 53 -5.35 -35.42 -3.72
N GLU A 54 -5.09 -35.23 -5.02
CA GLU A 54 -4.07 -35.99 -5.76
C GLU A 54 -2.67 -35.79 -5.18
N ALA A 55 -2.33 -34.56 -4.76
CA ALA A 55 -1.04 -34.26 -4.16
C ALA A 55 -0.87 -34.89 -2.77
N ILE A 56 -1.94 -34.99 -1.97
CA ILE A 56 -1.92 -35.69 -0.69
C ILE A 56 -1.77 -37.19 -0.91
N ALA A 57 -2.55 -37.78 -1.83
CA ALA A 57 -2.47 -39.20 -2.16
C ALA A 57 -1.07 -39.59 -2.66
N ALA A 58 -0.44 -38.75 -3.47
CA ALA A 58 0.91 -38.96 -3.98
C ALA A 58 2.04 -38.55 -3.01
N ASN A 59 1.72 -38.09 -1.80
CA ASN A 59 2.68 -37.55 -0.81
C ASN A 59 3.54 -36.39 -1.35
N ARG A 60 2.98 -35.55 -2.22
CA ARG A 60 3.64 -34.39 -2.86
C ARG A 60 3.14 -33.03 -2.36
N ILE A 61 2.20 -33.02 -1.41
CA ILE A 61 1.56 -31.79 -0.93
C ILE A 61 2.58 -30.74 -0.44
N ARG A 62 3.68 -31.21 0.19
CA ARG A 62 4.78 -30.34 0.65
C ARG A 62 5.40 -29.54 -0.50
N TYR A 63 5.61 -30.17 -1.66
CA TYR A 63 6.20 -29.51 -2.84
C TYR A 63 5.19 -28.62 -3.55
N LEU A 64 3.93 -29.07 -3.65
CA LEU A 64 2.86 -28.30 -4.27
C LEU A 64 2.62 -26.97 -3.53
N MET A 65 2.64 -27.02 -2.20
CA MET A 65 2.32 -25.88 -1.33
C MET A 65 3.56 -25.15 -0.79
N ASP A 66 4.74 -25.46 -1.33
CA ASP A 66 6.00 -24.83 -0.95
C ASP A 66 5.95 -23.30 -1.13
N VAL A 67 6.62 -22.57 -0.23
CA VAL A 67 6.61 -21.10 -0.24
C VAL A 67 7.27 -20.50 -1.49
N LYS A 68 8.21 -21.23 -2.10
CA LYS A 68 8.92 -20.84 -3.32
C LYS A 68 8.12 -21.14 -4.58
N ASN A 69 7.10 -22.02 -4.51
CA ASN A 69 6.27 -22.33 -5.67
C ASN A 69 5.30 -21.17 -5.98
N PRO A 70 5.43 -20.46 -7.12
CA PRO A 70 4.54 -19.36 -7.46
C PRO A 70 3.09 -19.78 -7.69
N TYR A 71 2.85 -21.06 -7.96
CA TYR A 71 1.52 -21.63 -8.19
C TYR A 71 0.87 -22.23 -6.94
N ALA A 72 1.60 -22.29 -5.81
CA ALA A 72 1.03 -22.71 -4.54
C ALA A 72 -0.20 -21.84 -4.20
N LEU A 73 -1.24 -22.47 -3.68
CA LEU A 73 -2.47 -21.79 -3.31
C LEU A 73 -2.27 -21.02 -1.99
N VAL A 74 -2.89 -19.86 -1.88
CA VAL A 74 -2.87 -19.01 -0.69
C VAL A 74 -4.25 -18.39 -0.44
N LEU A 75 -4.56 -18.21 0.84
CA LEU A 75 -5.64 -17.32 1.26
C LEU A 75 -5.20 -15.87 1.07
N SER A 76 -5.94 -15.14 0.24
CA SER A 76 -5.64 -13.77 -0.13
C SER A 76 -6.92 -12.94 -0.25
N TRP A 77 -6.75 -11.65 -0.52
CA TRP A 77 -7.84 -10.71 -0.78
C TRP A 77 -8.27 -10.80 -2.25
N LYS A 78 -9.57 -10.59 -2.53
CA LYS A 78 -10.11 -10.54 -3.90
C LYS A 78 -9.61 -9.36 -4.70
N SER A 79 -9.31 -8.25 -4.02
CA SER A 79 -8.86 -7.00 -4.63
C SER A 79 -8.09 -6.15 -3.64
N TYR A 80 -7.36 -5.15 -4.14
CA TYR A 80 -6.75 -4.12 -3.33
C TYR A 80 -7.80 -3.37 -2.48
N ALA A 81 -8.97 -3.07 -3.06
CA ALA A 81 -10.09 -2.47 -2.33
C ALA A 81 -10.57 -3.36 -1.16
N ALA A 82 -10.73 -4.67 -1.38
CA ALA A 82 -11.10 -5.60 -0.32
C ALA A 82 -10.04 -5.64 0.80
N LYS A 83 -8.76 -5.66 0.44
CA LYS A 83 -7.65 -5.55 1.39
C LYS A 83 -7.67 -4.23 2.17
N SER A 84 -8.08 -3.14 1.53
CA SER A 84 -8.12 -1.81 2.14
C SER A 84 -9.11 -1.72 3.30
N LEU A 85 -10.21 -2.49 3.24
CA LEU A 85 -11.22 -2.61 4.30
C LEU A 85 -10.72 -3.35 5.54
N ASN A 86 -9.65 -4.15 5.39
CA ASN A 86 -9.02 -4.92 6.47
C ASN A 86 -9.94 -5.92 7.20
N VAL A 87 -11.08 -6.29 6.59
CA VAL A 87 -12.02 -7.31 7.09
C VAL A 87 -12.07 -8.48 6.12
N MET A 88 -11.50 -9.62 6.52
CA MET A 88 -11.44 -10.84 5.72
C MET A 88 -12.65 -11.74 6.01
N ASP A 89 -13.58 -11.80 5.06
CA ASP A 89 -14.78 -12.62 5.07
C ASP A 89 -14.98 -13.34 3.72
N LYS A 90 -16.09 -14.08 3.55
CA LYS A 90 -16.38 -14.80 2.30
C LYS A 90 -16.43 -13.89 1.06
N THR A 91 -16.85 -12.64 1.24
CA THR A 91 -17.00 -11.66 0.15
C THR A 91 -15.68 -11.02 -0.23
N THR A 92 -14.76 -10.82 0.72
CA THR A 92 -13.46 -10.16 0.50
C THR A 92 -12.29 -11.14 0.29
N ALA A 93 -12.42 -12.38 0.75
CA ALA A 93 -11.38 -13.41 0.67
C ALA A 93 -11.44 -14.24 -0.62
N THR A 94 -10.29 -14.79 -1.02
CA THR A 94 -10.18 -15.70 -2.16
C THR A 94 -9.03 -16.69 -1.98
N ILE A 95 -9.15 -17.85 -2.63
CA ILE A 95 -8.05 -18.81 -2.78
C ILE A 95 -7.49 -18.70 -4.18
N CYS A 96 -6.25 -18.22 -4.28
CA CYS A 96 -5.57 -18.04 -5.56
C CYS A 96 -4.10 -18.46 -5.47
N SER A 97 -3.40 -18.51 -6.60
CA SER A 97 -1.96 -18.78 -6.59
C SER A 97 -1.19 -17.62 -5.96
N ARG A 98 -0.01 -17.89 -5.39
CA ARG A 98 0.90 -16.85 -4.88
C ARG A 98 1.20 -15.78 -5.92
N MET A 99 1.43 -16.18 -7.17
CA MET A 99 1.66 -15.27 -8.29
C MET A 99 0.48 -14.32 -8.50
N LYS A 100 -0.75 -14.85 -8.53
CA LYS A 100 -1.97 -14.04 -8.69
C LYS A 100 -2.20 -13.13 -7.49
N SER A 101 -1.98 -13.62 -6.28
CA SER A 101 -2.07 -12.84 -5.04
C SER A 101 -1.14 -11.63 -5.04
N ARG A 102 0.10 -11.76 -5.57
CA ARG A 102 1.04 -10.64 -5.69
C ARG A 102 0.54 -9.54 -6.61
N GLN A 103 -0.25 -9.87 -7.64
CA GLN A 103 -0.78 -8.90 -8.59
C GLN A 103 -2.07 -8.23 -8.07
N ILE A 104 -2.99 -9.01 -7.48
CA ILE A 104 -4.29 -8.52 -7.01
C ILE A 104 -4.17 -7.54 -5.85
N ASN A 105 -3.16 -7.73 -5.00
CA ASN A 105 -2.96 -6.92 -3.80
C ASN A 105 -2.19 -5.61 -4.06
N LEU A 106 -1.87 -5.31 -5.32
CA LEU A 106 -1.28 -4.04 -5.72
C LEU A 106 -2.39 -3.07 -6.14
N PRO A 107 -2.22 -1.77 -5.86
CA PRO A 107 -3.12 -0.77 -6.43
C PRO A 107 -3.06 -0.81 -7.95
N GLN A 108 -4.22 -0.87 -8.59
CA GLN A 108 -4.35 -0.77 -10.04
C GLN A 108 -4.77 0.63 -10.46
N LYS A 109 -4.69 0.88 -11.77
CA LYS A 109 -5.13 2.15 -12.36
C LYS A 109 -6.62 2.34 -12.09
N GLY A 110 -6.97 3.42 -11.39
CA GLY A 110 -8.34 3.74 -11.01
C GLY A 110 -8.69 3.39 -9.56
N ASP A 111 -7.83 2.66 -8.85
CA ASP A 111 -8.04 2.40 -7.42
C ASP A 111 -7.80 3.66 -6.59
N THR A 112 -8.71 3.93 -5.65
CA THR A 112 -8.51 4.95 -4.63
C THR A 112 -7.52 4.43 -3.59
N LEU A 113 -6.34 5.03 -3.55
CA LEU A 113 -5.36 4.76 -2.50
C LEU A 113 -5.88 5.28 -1.15
N ARG A 114 -5.61 4.52 -0.09
CA ARG A 114 -5.79 4.99 1.29
C ARG A 114 -4.78 6.10 1.60
N GLU A 115 -5.15 7.01 2.49
CA GLU A 115 -4.28 8.15 2.87
C GLU A 115 -2.95 7.67 3.47
N ASP A 116 -2.96 6.66 4.34
CA ASP A 116 -1.73 6.04 4.90
C ASP A 116 -0.76 5.57 3.80
N HIS A 117 -1.29 4.98 2.73
CA HIS A 117 -0.50 4.50 1.61
C HIS A 117 0.02 5.66 0.75
N LYS A 118 -0.80 6.71 0.53
CA LYS A 118 -0.35 7.92 -0.17
C LYS A 118 0.79 8.59 0.58
N GLU A 119 0.67 8.72 1.90
CA GLU A 119 1.70 9.28 2.77
C GLU A 119 2.98 8.43 2.74
N ALA A 120 2.86 7.10 2.82
CA ALA A 120 4.01 6.20 2.75
C ALA A 120 4.75 6.32 1.39
N ILE A 121 4.01 6.44 0.29
CA ILE A 121 4.58 6.67 -1.05
C ILE A 121 5.25 8.05 -1.09
N ALA A 122 4.57 9.10 -0.62
CA ALA A 122 5.09 10.46 -0.60
C ALA A 122 6.39 10.54 0.21
N LYS A 123 6.42 9.94 1.40
CA LYS A 123 7.62 9.87 2.26
C LYS A 123 8.79 9.16 1.58
N LYS A 124 8.52 8.09 0.82
CA LYS A 124 9.57 7.36 0.07
C LYS A 124 10.09 8.14 -1.14
N LEU A 125 9.29 9.00 -1.75
CA LEU A 125 9.67 9.74 -2.95
C LEU A 125 10.26 11.13 -2.65
N THR A 126 9.86 11.73 -1.53
CA THR A 126 10.31 13.07 -1.15
C THR A 126 11.80 13.06 -0.84
N GLY A 127 12.57 13.94 -1.49
CA GLY A 127 14.01 14.08 -1.28
C GLY A 127 14.89 13.06 -2.03
N VAL A 128 14.29 12.07 -2.72
CA VAL A 128 15.07 11.10 -3.50
C VAL A 128 15.51 11.71 -4.83
N ALA A 129 16.81 11.91 -5.00
CA ALA A 129 17.38 12.41 -6.24
C ALA A 129 17.21 11.39 -7.38
N LYS A 130 16.80 11.88 -8.56
CA LYS A 130 16.69 11.06 -9.76
C LYS A 130 18.08 10.79 -10.33
N THR A 131 18.35 9.54 -10.70
CA THR A 131 19.59 9.16 -11.39
C THR A 131 19.72 9.89 -12.72
N GLU A 132 20.95 10.02 -13.21
CA GLU A 132 21.22 10.66 -14.50
C GLU A 132 20.54 9.91 -15.66
N GLU A 133 20.59 8.59 -15.66
CA GLU A 133 19.87 7.75 -16.62
C GLU A 133 18.36 8.02 -16.60
N HIS A 134 17.76 8.12 -15.42
CA HIS A 134 16.33 8.44 -15.30
C HIS A 134 16.02 9.85 -15.84
N ARG A 135 16.89 10.83 -15.60
CA ARG A 135 16.76 12.19 -16.16
C ARG A 135 16.88 12.18 -17.69
N ALA A 136 17.83 11.42 -18.25
CA ALA A 136 18.02 11.28 -19.68
C ALA A 136 16.79 10.64 -20.35
N ASN A 137 16.26 9.54 -19.78
CA ASN A 137 15.07 8.86 -20.28
C ASN A 137 13.83 9.77 -20.25
N MET A 138 13.64 10.54 -19.17
CA MET A 138 12.58 11.55 -19.11
C MET A 138 12.73 12.63 -20.18
N SER A 139 13.94 13.10 -20.43
CA SER A 139 14.22 14.11 -21.46
C SER A 139 13.89 13.58 -22.85
N LEU A 140 14.34 12.38 -23.18
CA LEU A 140 14.03 11.71 -24.46
C LEU A 140 12.53 11.54 -24.65
N ALA A 141 11.81 11.07 -23.63
CA ALA A 141 10.36 10.88 -23.70
C ALA A 141 9.58 12.19 -23.88
N GLN A 142 10.12 13.32 -23.41
CA GLN A 142 9.45 14.63 -23.54
C GLN A 142 9.82 15.36 -24.84
N LYS A 143 10.96 15.03 -25.46
CA LYS A 143 11.43 15.68 -26.69
C LYS A 143 10.43 15.43 -27.83
N GLY A 144 9.91 16.50 -28.43
CA GLY A 144 8.94 16.44 -29.53
C GLY A 144 7.47 16.26 -29.10
N SER A 145 7.19 16.09 -27.81
CA SER A 145 5.80 16.06 -27.32
C SER A 145 5.16 17.46 -27.38
N LYS A 146 4.10 17.62 -28.18
CA LYS A 146 3.30 18.86 -28.20
C LYS A 146 2.45 18.92 -26.93
N LYS A 147 2.98 19.58 -25.88
CA LYS A 147 2.21 19.87 -24.67
C LYS A 147 1.21 20.98 -25.00
N ALA A 148 -0.05 20.81 -24.61
CA ALA A 148 -1.04 21.87 -24.72
C ALA A 148 -0.53 23.14 -24.03
N GLY A 149 -0.75 24.29 -24.67
CA GLY A 149 -0.47 25.59 -24.06
C GLY A 149 -1.24 25.75 -22.76
N TRP A 150 -0.70 26.55 -21.83
CA TRP A 150 -1.40 26.85 -20.59
C TRP A 150 -2.62 27.71 -20.88
N THR A 151 -3.79 27.34 -20.35
CA THR A 151 -4.98 28.19 -20.36
C THR A 151 -4.74 29.45 -19.53
N GLU A 152 -5.49 30.52 -19.81
CA GLU A 152 -5.36 31.78 -19.05
C GLU A 152 -5.77 31.60 -17.58
N GLU A 153 -6.77 30.77 -17.28
CA GLU A 153 -7.13 30.46 -15.88
C GLU A 153 -5.94 29.81 -15.15
N ARG A 154 -5.27 28.84 -15.78
CA ARG A 154 -4.12 28.15 -15.18
C ARG A 154 -2.92 29.08 -14.99
N LYS A 155 -2.71 30.04 -15.88
CA LYS A 155 -1.68 31.08 -15.71
C LYS A 155 -2.03 32.01 -14.54
N ALA A 156 -3.29 32.41 -14.39
CA ALA A 156 -3.75 33.24 -13.28
C ALA A 156 -3.61 32.53 -11.91
N GLU A 157 -4.05 31.27 -11.81
CA GLU A 157 -3.89 30.46 -10.60
C GLU A 157 -2.42 30.31 -10.20
N ARG A 158 -1.53 30.08 -11.17
CA ARG A 158 -0.10 29.99 -10.89
C ARG A 158 0.49 31.31 -10.42
N ARG A 159 0.08 32.45 -11.01
CA ARG A 159 0.51 33.78 -10.55
C ARG A 159 0.09 34.01 -9.09
N LYS A 160 -1.16 33.69 -8.76
CA LYS A 160 -1.67 33.76 -7.39
C LYS A 160 -0.86 32.88 -6.43
N LEU A 161 -0.64 31.62 -6.78
CA LEU A 161 0.12 30.68 -5.95
C LEU A 161 1.58 31.12 -5.71
N ILE A 162 2.21 31.76 -6.70
CA ILE A 162 3.55 32.35 -6.54
C ILE A 162 3.50 33.55 -5.60
N ALA A 163 2.51 34.44 -5.76
CA ALA A 163 2.34 35.60 -4.88
C ALA A 163 2.10 35.17 -3.43
N ASP A 164 1.21 34.20 -3.21
CA ASP A 164 0.90 33.65 -1.88
C ASP A 164 2.15 33.04 -1.22
N LYS A 165 2.95 32.27 -2.00
CA LYS A 165 4.21 31.71 -1.49
C LYS A 165 5.23 32.79 -1.13
N LYS A 166 5.32 33.84 -1.94
CA LYS A 166 6.23 34.96 -1.68
C LYS A 166 5.80 35.72 -0.42
N ALA A 167 4.51 36.03 -0.30
CA ALA A 167 3.95 36.67 0.89
C ALA A 167 4.20 35.84 2.15
N ALA A 168 3.98 34.51 2.09
CA ALA A 168 4.26 33.63 3.22
C ALA A 168 5.75 33.62 3.59
N ALA A 169 6.66 33.59 2.61
CA ALA A 169 8.10 33.67 2.87
C ALA A 169 8.53 35.02 3.47
N ASP A 170 7.93 36.12 3.00
CA ASP A 170 8.19 37.46 3.53
C ASP A 170 7.69 37.61 4.98
N VAL A 171 6.55 37.03 5.33
CA VAL A 171 6.06 36.98 6.72
C VAL A 171 7.02 36.21 7.63
N VAL A 172 7.48 35.02 7.19
CA VAL A 172 8.45 34.22 7.95
C VAL A 172 9.76 35.00 8.15
N ARG A 173 10.28 35.62 7.08
CA ARG A 173 11.49 36.44 7.14
C ARG A 173 11.34 37.62 8.11
N LYS A 174 10.25 38.38 8.00
CA LYS A 174 9.98 39.52 8.89
C LYS A 174 9.87 39.08 10.35
N SER A 175 9.17 37.97 10.63
CA SER A 175 9.07 37.44 11.99
C SER A 175 10.42 37.01 12.58
N ALA A 176 11.32 36.49 11.74
CA ALA A 176 12.69 36.14 12.15
C ALA A 176 13.55 37.40 12.39
N GLU A 177 13.40 38.43 11.56
CA GLU A 177 14.07 39.73 11.72
C GLU A 177 13.60 40.44 13.00
N ASP A 178 12.28 40.51 13.24
CA ASP A 178 11.69 41.11 14.45
C ASP A 178 12.15 40.37 15.73
N ALA A 179 12.21 39.04 15.69
CA ALA A 179 12.72 38.24 16.82
C ALA A 179 14.21 38.48 17.09
N ALA A 180 15.03 38.67 16.05
CA ALA A 180 16.45 38.99 16.19
C ALA A 180 16.67 40.39 16.78
N TRP A 181 15.88 41.38 16.39
CA TRP A 181 15.91 42.72 16.97
C TRP A 181 15.50 42.72 18.45
N ALA A 182 14.44 42.00 18.81
CA ALA A 182 14.01 41.87 20.21
C ALA A 182 15.09 41.23 21.11
N GLN A 183 15.83 40.23 20.60
CA GLN A 183 16.96 39.63 21.32
C GLN A 183 18.12 40.62 21.53
N LEU A 184 18.43 41.44 20.52
CA LEU A 184 19.47 42.47 20.61
C LEU A 184 19.09 43.59 21.61
N GLU A 185 17.83 44.01 21.64
CA GLU A 185 17.35 44.99 22.63
C GLU A 185 17.41 44.44 24.05
N ALA A 186 16.97 43.19 24.27
CA ALA A 186 17.06 42.54 25.57
C ALA A 186 18.51 42.41 26.09
N MET A 187 19.46 42.14 25.19
CA MET A 187 20.89 42.10 25.53
C MET A 187 21.45 43.48 25.90
N LYS A 188 20.99 44.55 25.24
CA LYS A 188 21.40 45.93 25.58
C LYS A 188 20.83 46.38 26.92
N SER A 189 19.57 46.07 27.22
CA SER A 189 18.93 46.41 28.49
C SER A 189 19.47 45.60 29.69
N GLY A 190 20.03 44.41 29.46
CA GLY A 190 20.64 43.59 30.51
C GLY A 190 22.07 44.01 30.90
N GLY A 191 22.73 44.86 30.10
CA GLY A 191 24.10 45.33 30.36
C GLY A 191 24.21 46.53 31.31
N GLU A 192 23.12 47.26 31.56
CA GLU A 192 23.12 48.49 32.38
C GLU A 192 23.01 48.25 33.90
N GLN A 193 22.86 47.00 34.36
CA GLN A 193 22.79 46.68 35.81
C GLN A 193 24.08 46.12 36.42
N ALA A 194 25.17 46.00 35.66
CA ALA A 194 26.44 45.40 36.14
C ALA A 194 27.58 46.41 36.34
N GLY A 195 27.25 47.67 36.65
CA GLY A 195 28.24 48.73 36.89
C GLY A 195 27.78 49.74 37.94
N SER A 196 27.80 49.35 39.21
CA SER A 196 27.83 50.26 40.37
C SER A 196 28.62 49.61 41.49
#